data_AF-A0AAW6Y9T4-F1
#
_entry.id   AF-A0AAW6Y9T4-F1
#
_cell.length_a   1.000
_cell.length_b   1.000
_cell.length_c   1.000
_cell.angle_alpha   90.00
_cell.angle_beta   90.00
_cell.angle_gamma   90.00
#
_symmetry.space_group_name_H-M   'P 1'
#
loop_
_entity.id
_entity.type
_entity.pdbx_description
1 polymer ?
#
loop_
_entity_poly.entity_id
_entity_poly.type
_entity_poly.pdbx_seq_one_letter_code
_entity_poly.pdbx_strand_id
1 'polypeptide(L)'
;MPKFVTPDPNDRSPNNPSIIVEANQVLGLYNQANGTDRTRVVESVKTWFENKMHDEGWTEVHFSGNQCLLSVEIPPIPRANSSDNGTDE
;
A
#
# COMPACT_ATOMS: atom_id res chain seq x y z
N MET A 1 19.74 -6.63 11.38
CA MET A 1 19.01 -5.48 10.81
C MET A 1 17.53 -5.65 11.13
N PRO A 2 16.78 -4.59 11.46
CA PRO A 2 15.33 -4.69 11.59
C PRO A 2 14.76 -5.25 10.29
N LYS A 3 13.84 -6.22 10.40
CA LYS A 3 13.18 -6.80 9.23
C LYS A 3 12.23 -5.76 8.65
N PHE A 4 12.38 -5.46 7.38
CA PHE A 4 11.39 -4.64 6.68
C PHE A 4 10.16 -5.50 6.39
N VAL A 5 8.98 -4.96 6.66
CA VAL A 5 7.70 -5.65 6.49
C VAL A 5 6.96 -5.00 5.32
N THR A 6 6.33 -5.83 4.48
CA THR A 6 5.46 -5.36 3.40
C THR A 6 4.19 -4.77 3.99
N PRO A 7 3.72 -3.62 3.49
CA PRO A 7 2.44 -3.07 3.94
C PRO A 7 1.30 -3.95 3.43
N ASP A 8 0.33 -4.26 4.30
CA ASP A 8 -0.83 -5.07 3.96
C ASP A 8 -1.95 -4.17 3.39
N PRO A 9 -2.48 -4.47 2.19
CA PRO A 9 -3.62 -3.73 1.63
C PRO A 9 -4.87 -3.81 2.52
N ASN A 10 -5.04 -4.88 3.31
CA ASN A 10 -6.19 -5.05 4.20
C ASN A 10 -6.16 -4.13 5.43
N ASP A 11 -5.02 -3.51 5.74
CA ASP A 11 -4.92 -2.48 6.79
C ASP A 11 -5.46 -1.11 6.31
N ARG A 12 -5.78 -0.97 5.02
CA ARG A 12 -6.32 0.28 4.46
C ARG A 12 -7.83 0.34 4.66
N SER A 13 -8.38 1.55 4.63
CA SER A 13 -9.83 1.79 4.78
C SER A 13 -10.31 2.78 3.72
N PRO A 14 -11.63 2.89 3.46
CA PRO A 14 -12.15 3.86 2.50
C PRO A 14 -11.72 5.30 2.77
N ASN A 15 -11.49 5.65 4.04
CA ASN A 15 -11.03 6.99 4.45
C ASN A 15 -9.52 7.18 4.35
N ASN A 16 -8.76 6.08 4.29
CA ASN A 16 -7.30 6.08 4.13
C ASN A 16 -6.88 4.92 3.23
N PRO A 17 -7.16 5.02 1.91
CA PRO A 17 -6.96 3.92 0.97
C PRO A 17 -5.51 3.79 0.49
N SER A 18 -4.64 4.75 0.84
CA SER A 18 -3.27 4.80 0.36
C SER A 18 -2.25 4.86 1.49
N ILE A 19 -1.01 4.51 1.16
CA ILE A 19 0.15 4.60 2.05
C ILE A 19 1.40 4.99 1.25
N ILE A 20 2.26 5.79 1.86
CA ILE A 20 3.55 6.16 1.30
C ILE A 20 4.60 5.20 1.88
N VAL A 21 5.35 4.57 0.98
CA VAL A 21 6.51 3.73 1.29
C VAL A 21 7.78 4.51 0.95
N GLU A 22 8.64 4.66 1.96
CA GLU A 22 9.92 5.36 1.83
C GLU A 22 10.96 4.54 1.04
N ALA A 23 11.91 5.21 0.38
CA ALA A 23 13.00 4.58 -0.35
C ALA A 23 13.75 3.52 0.48
N ASN A 24 14.00 3.80 1.75
CA ASN A 24 14.71 2.90 2.65
C ASN A 24 13.93 1.60 2.87
N GLN A 25 12.60 1.66 2.91
CA GLN A 25 11.75 0.48 3.06
C GLN A 25 11.69 -0.33 1.76
N VAL A 26 11.56 0.33 0.61
CA VAL A 26 11.64 -0.32 -0.71
C VAL A 26 12.97 -1.07 -0.86
N LEU A 27 14.08 -0.39 -0.57
CA LEU A 27 15.42 -0.97 -0.63
C LEU A 27 15.60 -2.09 0.37
N GLY A 28 15.16 -1.89 1.61
CA GLY A 28 15.22 -2.90 2.65
C GLY A 28 14.49 -4.20 2.26
N LEU A 29 13.30 -4.07 1.67
CA LEU A 29 12.51 -5.21 1.18
C LEU A 29 13.19 -5.92 0.00
N TYR A 30 13.71 -5.16 -0.96
CA TYR A 30 14.45 -5.73 -2.11
C TYR A 30 15.71 -6.46 -1.65
N ASN A 31 16.49 -5.84 -0.78
CA ASN A 31 17.73 -6.37 -0.23
C ASN A 31 17.47 -7.65 0.58
N GLN A 32 16.43 -7.65 1.42
CA GLN A 32 16.03 -8.81 2.22
C GLN A 32 15.58 -9.99 1.36
N ALA A 33 14.88 -9.74 0.25
CA ALA A 33 14.39 -10.79 -0.64
C ALA A 33 15.47 -11.36 -1.57
N ASN A 34 16.43 -10.53 -2.01
CA ASN A 34 17.43 -10.89 -3.01
C ASN A 34 18.83 -11.16 -2.41
N GLY A 35 19.02 -10.95 -1.10
CA GLY A 35 20.33 -11.06 -0.45
C GLY A 35 21.34 -10.03 -0.97
N THR A 36 20.88 -8.81 -1.25
CA THR A 36 21.70 -7.74 -1.83
C THR A 36 21.84 -6.55 -0.88
N ASP A 37 22.72 -5.60 -1.21
CA ASP A 37 22.92 -4.36 -0.46
C ASP A 37 22.80 -3.14 -1.38
N ARG A 38 21.63 -2.98 -1.98
CA ARG A 38 21.33 -1.80 -2.82
C ARG A 38 21.14 -0.57 -1.94
N THR A 39 21.74 0.54 -2.36
CA THR A 39 21.66 1.85 -1.68
C THR A 39 20.79 2.86 -2.42
N ARG A 40 20.33 2.54 -3.63
CA ARG A 40 19.54 3.43 -4.49
C ARG A 40 18.40 2.68 -5.17
N VAL A 41 17.21 3.29 -5.16
CA VAL A 41 16.03 2.80 -5.89
C VAL A 41 16.25 3.05 -7.38
N VAL A 42 16.80 2.03 -8.06
CA VAL A 42 16.97 2.00 -9.52
C VAL A 42 15.74 1.35 -10.17
N GLU A 43 15.64 1.44 -11.49
CA GLU A 43 14.49 0.91 -12.25
C GLU A 43 14.19 -0.56 -11.92
N SER A 44 15.22 -1.42 -11.83
CA SER A 44 15.02 -2.84 -11.49
C SER A 44 14.44 -3.05 -10.10
N VAL A 45 14.72 -2.16 -9.15
CA VAL A 45 14.13 -2.21 -7.80
C VAL A 45 12.68 -1.77 -7.85
N LYS A 46 12.36 -0.72 -8.63
CA LYS A 46 10.98 -0.25 -8.83
C LYS A 46 10.12 -1.33 -9.45
N THR A 47 10.54 -1.89 -10.59
CA THR A 47 9.80 -2.95 -11.28
C THR A 47 9.59 -4.18 -10.40
N TRP A 48 10.61 -4.57 -9.62
CA TRP A 48 10.46 -5.66 -8.66
C TRP A 48 9.44 -5.33 -7.57
N PHE A 49 9.49 -4.11 -7.03
CA PHE A 49 8.60 -3.66 -5.97
C PHE A 49 7.15 -3.56 -6.46
N GLU A 50 6.93 -3.00 -7.66
CA GLU A 50 5.62 -2.92 -8.32
C GLU A 50 4.99 -4.31 -8.46
N ASN A 51 5.72 -5.25 -9.07
CA ASN A 51 5.23 -6.63 -9.22
C ASN A 51 4.91 -7.27 -7.88
N LYS A 52 5.77 -7.06 -6.87
CA LYS A 52 5.55 -7.61 -5.53
C LYS A 52 4.30 -7.02 -4.86
N MET A 53 4.10 -5.71 -4.91
CA MET A 53 2.94 -5.07 -4.28
C MET A 53 1.63 -5.47 -4.99
N HIS A 54 1.65 -5.63 -6.31
CA HIS A 54 0.50 -6.17 -7.03
C HIS A 54 0.19 -7.63 -6.63
N ASP A 55 1.21 -8.47 -6.42
CA ASP A 55 1.04 -9.85 -5.94
C ASP A 55 0.45 -9.89 -4.50
N GLU A 56 0.82 -8.92 -3.67
CA GLU A 56 0.27 -8.76 -2.31
C GLU A 56 -1.17 -8.19 -2.31
N GLY A 57 -1.71 -7.77 -3.45
CA GLY A 57 -3.09 -7.31 -3.61
C GLY A 57 -3.27 -5.78 -3.66
N TRP A 58 -2.20 -5.01 -3.84
CA TRP A 58 -2.31 -3.56 -4.06
C TRP A 58 -2.85 -3.25 -5.46
N THR A 59 -3.84 -2.35 -5.54
CA THR A 59 -4.50 -1.97 -6.80
C THR A 59 -3.60 -1.08 -7.65
N GLU A 60 -2.99 -0.06 -7.05
CA GLU A 60 -2.12 0.89 -7.73
C GLU A 60 -0.80 1.05 -6.98
N VAL A 61 0.28 1.06 -7.76
CA VAL A 61 1.64 1.29 -7.28
C VAL A 61 2.23 2.43 -8.11
N HIS A 62 2.53 3.56 -7.48
CA HIS A 62 3.02 4.74 -8.19
C HIS A 62 4.28 5.29 -7.54
N PHE A 63 5.37 5.34 -8.29
CA PHE A 63 6.62 5.94 -7.83
C PHE A 63 6.66 7.45 -8.11
N SER A 64 6.84 8.24 -7.06
CA SER A 64 7.09 9.68 -7.14
C SER A 64 8.48 9.99 -6.56
N GLY A 65 9.46 10.14 -7.45
CA GLY A 65 10.86 10.34 -7.07
C GLY A 65 11.45 9.12 -6.36
N ASN A 66 11.74 9.28 -5.07
CA ASN A 66 12.29 8.24 -4.20
C ASN A 66 11.23 7.53 -3.34
N GLN A 67 10.00 8.03 -3.31
CA GLN A 67 8.90 7.45 -2.56
C GLN A 67 7.97 6.68 -3.48
N CYS A 68 7.26 5.71 -2.91
CA CYS A 68 6.24 4.94 -3.60
C CYS A 68 4.89 5.15 -2.90
N LEU A 69 3.88 5.54 -3.65
CA LEU A 69 2.49 5.59 -3.21
C LEU A 69 1.84 4.26 -3.58
N LEU A 70 1.30 3.58 -2.58
CA LEU A 70 0.48 2.40 -2.75
C LEU A 70 -0.97 2.77 -2.46
N SER A 71 -1.89 2.34 -3.32
CA SER A 71 -3.31 2.59 -3.16
C SER A 71 -4.11 1.31 -3.39
N VAL A 72 -5.20 1.15 -2.64
CA VAL A 72 -6.20 0.11 -2.87
C VAL A 72 -7.54 0.72 -3.23
N GLU A 73 -8.26 0.07 -4.14
CA GLU A 73 -9.64 0.40 -4.42
C GLU A 73 -10.55 -0.25 -3.37
N ILE A 74 -11.03 0.55 -2.40
CA ILE A 74 -11.99 0.08 -1.40
C ILE A 74 -13.33 0.78 -1.65
N PRO A 75 -14.41 0.03 -1.91
CA PRO A 75 -15.72 0.62 -2.11
C PRO A 75 -16.16 1.37 -0.84
N PRO A 76 -16.85 2.52 -0.97
CA PRO A 76 -17.39 3.22 0.18
C PRO A 76 -18.35 2.30 0.94
N ILE A 77 -18.26 2.31 2.27
CA ILE A 77 -19.23 1.58 3.10
C ILE A 77 -20.64 2.07 2.74
N PRO A 78 -21.58 1.18 2.36
CA PRO A 78 -22.94 1.60 2.10
C PRO A 78 -23.49 2.21 3.39
N ARG A 79 -23.83 3.51 3.33
CA ARG A 79 -24.44 4.21 4.45
C ARG A 79 -25.77 3.52 4.71
N ALA A 80 -25.84 2.72 5.78
CA ALA A 80 -27.08 2.09 6.21
C ALA A 80 -28.14 3.18 6.31
N ASN A 81 -29.18 3.03 5.51
CA ASN A 81 -30.35 3.88 5.45
C ASN A 81 -30.87 4.00 6.88
N SER A 82 -30.71 5.18 7.49
CA SER A 82 -31.37 5.53 8.73
C SER A 82 -32.87 5.49 8.46
N SER A 83 -33.50 4.36 8.74
CA SER A 83 -34.95 4.29 8.91
C SER A 83 -35.28 5.10 10.16
N ASP A 84 -35.42 6.41 9.96
CA ASP A 84 -36.17 7.29 10.85
C ASP A 84 -37.62 6.83 10.82
N ASN A 85 -37.95 5.82 11.63
CA ASN A 85 -39.32 5.52 11.99
C ASN A 85 -39.72 6.53 13.08
N GLY A 86 -39.99 7.76 12.65
CA GLY A 86 -40.79 8.70 13.41
C GLY A 86 -42.19 8.12 13.57
N THR A 87 -42.40 7.36 14.64
CA THR A 87 -43.74 7.14 15.21
C THR A 87 -43.95 8.29 16.18
N ASP A 88 -44.82 9.23 15.83
CA ASP A 88 -45.46 10.12 16.80
C ASP A 88 -46.97 10.02 16.53
N GLU A 89 -47.68 9.79 17.62
CA GLU A 89 -49.11 9.43 17.71
C GLU A 89 -50.03 10.64 17.54
#